data_AF-A0AAU9WRZ6-F1
#
_entry.id   AF-A0AAU9WRZ6-F1
#
_cell.length_a   1.000
_cell.length_b   1.000
_cell.length_c   1.000
_cell.angle_alpha   90.00
_cell.angle_beta   90.00
_cell.angle_gamma   90.00
#
_symmetry.space_group_name_H-M   'P 1'
#
loop_
_entity.id
_entity.type
_entity.pdbx_description
1 polymer ?
#
loop_
_entity_poly.entity_id
_entity_poly.type
_entity_poly.pdbx_seq_one_letter_code
_entity_poly.pdbx_strand_id
1 'polypeptide(L)'
;MAYQLHEDAGVPLGACGHQELKKFQDFLAPDYQLLEVLKFFQLLKVMATSYPYMMVFVGPEAPHIIRLLLQKHDDSETGHYDTCTSYAGFLERSYFCDQCNKGFDHNDFRHHPCEGRRCHACKQVECGAKPDYALCEVPCSSCCRKFYSQTCYDMHKEKKICDSLVQCPMCRKEFQTSASKEPHQCYFDKCSVCHEYVKLTEHKCFIQPVAAKEDQRKKKTKATLKRHRKKNPLASGYEEPPIFVYADFESMIAEDNTHIPVLVCALTSEDDTFETYYGENCTADFLNFLTQLTEDKYGDPREVICIFHNLKGYDSMFLQHQLVKEERKIKDIIAIGTKLLSFKVGQITFKDSFSFLPMSLSAFTSTFGLTELKKGFFPHLFHTPDHQDYVGALPAASCYDPESMSNSKKKKNFKSGMKNK
;
A
#
# COMPACT_ATOMS: atom_id res chain seq x y z
N MET A 1 26.58 31.54 2.23
CA MET A 1 26.80 30.13 2.62
C MET A 1 26.53 29.18 1.46
N ALA A 2 25.36 29.20 0.80
CA ALA A 2 25.10 28.34 -0.37
C ALA A 2 26.01 28.64 -1.60
N TYR A 3 26.21 29.91 -1.97
CA TYR A 3 27.11 30.29 -3.08
C TYR A 3 28.56 29.81 -2.89
N GLN A 4 29.05 29.86 -1.66
CA GLN A 4 30.41 29.44 -1.32
C GLN A 4 30.57 27.91 -1.41
N LEU A 5 29.53 27.16 -1.02
CA LEU A 5 29.52 25.69 -1.18
C LEU A 5 29.57 25.27 -2.65
N HIS A 6 28.89 25.99 -3.55
CA HIS A 6 28.96 25.75 -5.00
C HIS A 6 30.39 25.95 -5.55
N GLU A 7 31.05 27.02 -5.12
CA GLU A 7 32.44 27.31 -5.49
C GLU A 7 33.40 26.25 -4.96
N ASP A 8 33.30 25.93 -3.66
CA ASP A 8 34.19 24.99 -2.99
C ASP A 8 34.02 23.54 -3.48
N ALA A 9 32.80 23.13 -3.82
CA ALA A 9 32.50 21.79 -4.35
C ALA A 9 32.69 21.69 -5.88
N GLY A 10 33.04 22.78 -6.57
CA GLY A 10 33.18 22.80 -8.03
C GLY A 10 31.88 22.53 -8.79
N VAL A 11 30.73 22.95 -8.21
CA VAL A 11 29.40 22.80 -8.81
C VAL A 11 28.92 24.16 -9.32
N PRO A 12 28.74 24.35 -10.65
CA PRO A 12 28.28 25.62 -11.17
C PRO A 12 26.89 25.99 -10.63
N LEU A 13 26.62 27.28 -10.51
CA LEU A 13 25.29 27.76 -10.10
C LEU A 13 24.29 27.45 -11.21
N GLY A 14 23.28 26.65 -10.89
CA GLY A 14 22.28 26.19 -11.85
C GLY A 14 21.43 25.05 -11.30
N ALA A 15 20.69 24.39 -12.20
CA ALA A 15 19.89 23.22 -11.85
C ALA A 15 20.80 22.11 -11.32
N CYS A 16 20.49 21.60 -10.13
CA CYS A 16 21.24 20.53 -9.48
C CYS A 16 20.42 19.25 -9.48
N GLY A 17 20.98 18.16 -10.02
CA GLY A 17 20.42 16.82 -9.99
C GLY A 17 21.30 15.88 -9.18
N HIS A 18 21.16 14.58 -9.47
CA HIS A 18 21.88 13.54 -8.73
C HIS A 18 23.41 13.65 -8.83
N GLN A 19 23.94 14.09 -9.98
CA GLN A 19 25.39 14.22 -10.20
C GLN A 19 26.00 15.35 -9.34
N GLU A 20 25.31 16.48 -9.25
CA GLU A 20 25.72 17.62 -8.41
C GLU A 20 25.63 17.26 -6.93
N LEU A 21 24.58 16.56 -6.50
CA LEU A 21 24.44 16.05 -5.13
C LEU A 21 25.63 15.16 -4.73
N LYS A 22 26.11 14.32 -5.66
CA LYS A 22 27.30 13.50 -5.42
C LYS A 22 28.55 14.36 -5.18
N LYS A 23 28.77 15.39 -6.00
CA LYS A 23 29.91 16.33 -5.82
C LYS A 23 29.85 17.07 -4.48
N PHE A 24 28.66 17.53 -4.09
CA PHE A 24 28.46 18.13 -2.76
C PHE A 24 28.74 17.12 -1.64
N GLN A 25 28.30 15.87 -1.79
CA GLN A 25 28.58 14.82 -0.80
C GLN A 25 30.07 14.51 -0.69
N ASP A 26 30.78 14.41 -1.81
CA ASP A 26 32.23 14.17 -1.84
C ASP A 26 33.01 15.31 -1.17
N PHE A 27 32.56 16.56 -1.36
CA PHE A 27 33.14 17.72 -0.69
C PHE A 27 32.87 17.75 0.82
N LEU A 28 31.66 17.34 1.25
CA LEU A 28 31.24 17.31 2.66
C LEU A 28 31.81 16.11 3.44
N ALA A 29 32.36 15.12 2.76
CA ALA A 29 32.97 13.92 3.34
C ALA A 29 34.30 13.54 2.65
N PRO A 30 35.34 14.40 2.67
CA PRO A 30 36.62 14.08 2.07
C PRO A 30 37.34 12.97 2.87
N ASP A 31 38.03 12.08 2.17
CA ASP A 31 38.61 10.83 2.68
C ASP A 31 39.24 10.89 4.09
N TYR A 32 38.93 9.86 4.89
CA TYR A 32 39.23 9.68 6.31
C TYR A 32 40.73 9.74 6.68
N GLN A 33 41.65 9.67 5.71
CA GLN A 33 43.08 9.41 5.98
C GLN A 33 43.97 10.64 6.20
N LEU A 34 43.50 11.88 6.00
CA LEU A 34 44.43 13.01 5.88
C LEU A 34 44.23 14.25 6.77
N LEU A 35 43.19 14.37 7.60
CA LEU A 35 42.98 15.60 8.38
C LEU A 35 42.45 15.32 9.80
N GLU A 36 43.35 15.29 10.78
CA GLU A 36 43.03 15.32 12.23
C GLU A 36 42.48 16.67 12.73
N VAL A 37 42.16 17.62 11.84
CA VAL A 37 41.77 18.97 12.25
C VAL A 37 40.49 19.39 11.53
N LEU A 38 39.37 19.18 12.22
CA LEU A 38 38.07 19.85 12.02
C LEU A 38 37.44 19.75 10.62
N LYS A 39 36.77 18.63 10.31
CA LYS A 39 35.69 18.64 9.31
C LYS A 39 34.48 17.87 9.85
N PHE A 40 33.39 18.59 10.07
CA PHE A 40 32.08 18.04 10.39
C PHE A 40 31.61 17.18 9.21
N PHE A 41 31.93 15.89 9.25
CA PHE A 41 31.46 14.91 8.26
C PHE A 41 29.93 14.96 8.22
N GLN A 42 29.41 15.31 7.05
CA GLN A 42 27.98 15.50 6.85
C GLN A 42 27.46 14.57 5.76
N LEU A 43 26.43 13.82 6.13
CA LEU A 43 25.64 12.96 5.25
C LEU A 43 24.50 13.79 4.66
N LEU A 44 24.46 13.92 3.34
CA LEU A 44 23.31 14.46 2.63
C LEU A 44 22.25 13.38 2.45
N LYS A 45 21.03 13.73 2.82
CA LYS A 45 19.82 12.99 2.49
C LYS A 45 18.86 13.91 1.78
N VAL A 46 18.25 13.39 0.72
CA VAL A 46 17.26 14.11 -0.07
C VAL A 46 16.02 13.25 -0.21
N MET A 47 14.87 13.77 0.21
CA MET A 47 13.57 13.11 0.09
C MET A 47 12.69 13.91 -0.89
N ALA A 48 11.99 13.22 -1.79
CA ALA A 48 11.03 13.87 -2.67
C ALA A 48 9.84 14.42 -1.86
N THR A 49 9.36 15.61 -2.21
CA THR A 49 8.14 16.17 -1.61
C THR A 49 6.87 15.58 -2.18
N SER A 50 6.95 14.89 -3.33
CA SER A 50 5.83 14.20 -3.95
C SER A 50 5.63 12.80 -3.38
N TYR A 51 4.38 12.36 -3.24
CA TYR A 51 4.06 10.99 -2.86
C TYR A 51 4.57 10.02 -3.95
N PRO A 52 5.27 8.92 -3.61
CA PRO A 52 5.34 8.24 -2.31
C PRO A 52 6.49 8.64 -1.35
N TYR A 53 6.96 9.89 -1.40
CA TYR A 53 8.01 10.44 -0.51
C TYR A 53 9.29 9.60 -0.49
N MET A 54 9.84 9.35 -1.67
CA MET A 54 11.01 8.49 -1.83
C MET A 54 12.31 9.21 -1.48
N MET A 55 13.29 8.45 -0.97
CA MET A 55 14.66 8.95 -0.88
C MET A 55 15.27 9.02 -2.27
N VAL A 56 15.59 10.23 -2.72
CA VAL A 56 16.21 10.50 -4.02
C VAL A 56 17.74 10.38 -3.94
N PHE A 57 18.30 10.70 -2.77
CA PHE A 57 19.73 10.58 -2.52
C PHE A 57 20.00 10.24 -1.05
N VAL A 58 20.95 9.34 -0.83
CA VAL A 58 21.47 8.96 0.49
C VAL A 58 22.98 8.83 0.35
N GLY A 59 23.73 9.74 0.97
CA GLY A 59 25.19 9.65 1.04
C GLY A 59 25.69 8.56 2.01
N PRO A 60 27.02 8.45 2.20
CA PRO A 60 27.65 7.53 3.13
C PRO A 60 27.44 7.94 4.60
N GLU A 61 27.47 6.97 5.54
CA GLU A 61 27.23 7.23 6.97
C GLU A 61 28.17 8.31 7.54
N ALA A 62 27.58 9.28 8.26
CA ALA A 62 28.29 10.38 8.87
C ALA A 62 27.64 10.79 10.21
N PRO A 63 28.40 11.39 11.16
CA PRO A 63 27.88 11.80 12.46
C PRO A 63 26.85 12.93 12.39
N HIS A 64 26.91 13.79 11.37
CA HIS A 64 25.92 14.84 11.14
C HIS A 64 25.14 14.57 9.85
N ILE A 65 23.84 14.82 9.85
CA ILE A 65 22.96 14.58 8.69
C ILE A 65 22.34 15.91 8.27
N ILE A 66 22.61 16.34 7.03
CA ILE A 66 21.85 17.39 6.36
C ILE A 66 20.67 16.73 5.65
N ARG A 67 19.46 17.17 5.99
CA ARG A 67 18.22 16.68 5.39
C ARG A 67 17.66 17.75 4.46
N LEU A 68 17.44 17.36 3.21
CA LEU A 68 16.82 18.20 2.19
C LEU A 68 15.53 17.56 1.68
N LEU A 69 14.64 18.40 1.20
CA LEU A 69 13.44 18.05 0.45
C LEU A 69 13.66 18.48 -1.00
N LEU A 70 13.33 17.63 -1.96
CA LEU A 70 13.37 17.93 -3.38
C LEU A 70 11.94 18.06 -3.90
N GLN A 71 11.59 19.27 -4.30
CA GLN A 71 10.40 19.54 -5.10
C GLN A 71 10.81 19.52 -6.57
N LYS A 72 10.43 18.45 -7.28
CA LYS A 72 10.71 18.34 -8.72
C LYS A 72 9.83 19.30 -9.51
N HIS A 73 10.38 19.82 -10.61
CA HIS A 73 9.59 20.43 -11.67
C HIS A 73 9.45 19.39 -12.78
N ASP A 74 8.23 18.92 -13.03
CA ASP A 74 7.90 17.88 -14.01
C ASP A 74 8.66 16.55 -13.79
N ASP A 75 8.77 15.72 -14.83
CA ASP A 75 9.49 14.43 -14.82
C ASP A 75 11.03 14.58 -14.79
N SER A 76 11.55 15.78 -14.56
CA SER A 76 12.99 16.02 -14.56
C SER A 76 13.67 15.52 -13.27
N GLU A 77 14.97 15.20 -13.35
CA GLU A 77 15.78 14.88 -12.16
C GLU A 77 16.20 16.12 -11.37
N THR A 78 15.82 17.32 -11.83
CA THR A 78 16.19 18.59 -11.21
C THR A 78 14.96 19.24 -10.57
N GLY A 79 15.19 20.09 -9.58
CA GLY A 79 14.11 20.69 -8.83
C GLY A 79 14.61 21.69 -7.80
N HIS A 80 13.66 22.20 -7.03
CA HIS A 80 13.95 23.07 -5.89
C HIS A 80 14.30 22.24 -4.66
N TYR A 81 15.36 22.65 -3.95
CA TYR A 81 15.80 21.99 -2.73
C TYR A 81 15.50 22.87 -1.52
N ASP A 82 14.74 22.32 -0.58
CA ASP A 82 14.44 22.96 0.70
C ASP A 82 15.14 22.25 1.85
N THR A 83 15.64 23.01 2.82
CA THR A 83 16.18 22.43 4.05
C THR A 83 15.05 21.86 4.91
N CYS A 84 15.24 20.64 5.41
CA CYS A 84 14.28 20.00 6.30
C CYS A 84 14.92 19.74 7.66
N THR A 85 14.32 20.26 8.72
CA THR A 85 14.83 20.02 10.08
C THR A 85 14.44 18.63 10.60
N SER A 86 13.35 18.06 10.11
CA SER A 86 12.83 16.77 10.57
C SER A 86 12.01 16.05 9.50
N TYR A 87 12.53 14.93 8.99
CA TYR A 87 11.76 14.03 8.13
C TYR A 87 10.57 13.38 8.87
N ALA A 88 10.67 13.15 10.18
CA ALA A 88 9.54 12.65 10.95
C ALA A 88 8.36 13.63 10.91
N GLY A 89 8.65 14.92 11.11
CA GLY A 89 7.65 15.99 11.01
C GLY A 89 7.05 16.11 9.61
N PHE A 90 7.90 16.10 8.58
CA PHE A 90 7.43 16.14 7.18
C PHE A 90 6.51 14.97 6.82
N LEU A 91 6.83 13.76 7.27
CA LEU A 91 6.06 12.55 6.99
C LEU A 91 4.82 12.38 7.89
N GLU A 92 4.56 13.32 8.81
CA GLU A 92 3.52 13.24 9.84
C GLU A 92 3.62 11.96 10.68
N ARG A 93 4.85 11.59 11.06
CA ARG A 93 5.15 10.43 11.91
C ARG A 93 5.80 10.85 13.21
N SER A 94 5.66 10.00 14.24
CA SER A 94 6.28 10.27 15.54
C SER A 94 7.81 10.16 15.51
N TYR A 95 8.35 9.28 14.67
CA TYR A 95 9.79 8.99 14.58
C TYR A 95 10.23 8.70 13.14
N PHE A 96 11.54 8.77 12.88
CA PHE A 96 12.17 8.41 11.59
C PHE A 96 13.46 7.60 11.82
N CYS A 97 13.62 6.46 11.14
CA CYS A 97 14.86 5.66 11.19
C CYS A 97 15.78 6.14 10.07
N ASP A 98 16.88 6.82 10.40
CA ASP A 98 17.89 7.23 9.41
C ASP A 98 18.63 6.06 8.74
N GLN A 99 18.59 4.85 9.29
CA GLN A 99 19.27 3.71 8.66
C GLN A 99 18.43 3.07 7.55
N CYS A 100 17.12 2.88 7.76
CA CYS A 100 16.23 2.35 6.70
C CYS A 100 15.46 3.43 5.94
N ASN A 101 15.62 4.70 6.31
CA ASN A 101 14.90 5.85 5.76
C ASN A 101 13.37 5.69 5.77
N LYS A 102 12.80 5.24 6.90
CA LYS A 102 11.34 5.08 7.08
C LYS A 102 10.84 5.81 8.32
N GLY A 103 9.69 6.48 8.18
CA GLY A 103 8.93 7.02 9.30
C GLY A 103 8.10 5.95 10.01
N PHE A 104 7.90 6.09 11.33
CA PHE A 104 7.14 5.15 12.16
C PHE A 104 6.56 5.84 13.41
N ASP A 105 5.52 5.25 14.01
CA ASP A 105 4.78 5.90 15.10
C ASP A 105 5.05 5.33 16.50
N HIS A 106 5.52 4.09 16.58
CA HIS A 106 5.81 3.44 17.86
C HIS A 106 7.27 3.06 17.95
N ASN A 107 8.02 3.70 18.86
CA ASN A 107 9.42 3.38 19.12
C ASN A 107 9.57 2.22 20.10
N ASP A 108 8.97 1.09 19.74
CA ASP A 108 9.09 -0.16 20.49
C ASP A 108 9.74 -1.27 19.65
N PHE A 109 10.05 -2.37 20.32
CA PHE A 109 10.76 -3.52 19.74
C PHE A 109 10.03 -4.15 18.54
N ARG A 110 8.69 -4.11 18.49
CA ARG A 110 7.88 -4.83 17.52
C ARG A 110 7.55 -4.00 16.29
N HIS A 111 7.54 -2.68 16.42
CA HIS A 111 7.06 -1.76 15.39
C HIS A 111 8.15 -0.91 14.74
N HIS A 112 9.40 -1.03 15.19
CA HIS A 112 10.51 -0.28 14.60
C HIS A 112 10.86 -0.82 13.18
N PRO A 113 10.90 0.03 12.13
CA PRO A 113 11.00 -0.39 10.73
C PRO A 113 12.36 -0.98 10.33
N CYS A 114 13.41 -0.63 11.09
CA CYS A 114 14.69 -1.33 11.05
C CYS A 114 14.55 -2.59 11.92
N GLU A 115 13.93 -3.67 11.39
CA GLU A 115 14.02 -5.00 12.00
C GLU A 115 15.51 -5.26 12.28
N GLY A 116 15.90 -5.44 13.54
CA GLY A 116 17.27 -5.79 13.91
C GLY A 116 18.17 -4.69 14.46
N ARG A 117 17.75 -3.43 14.67
CA ARG A 117 18.65 -2.47 15.36
C ARG A 117 19.01 -2.85 16.81
N ARG A 118 18.22 -3.75 17.41
CA ARG A 118 18.47 -4.32 18.73
C ARG A 118 18.61 -5.82 18.59
N CYS A 119 19.60 -6.39 19.25
CA CYS A 119 19.81 -7.84 19.28
C CYS A 119 18.54 -8.53 19.82
N HIS A 120 17.99 -9.50 19.08
CA HIS A 120 16.77 -10.22 19.49
C HIS A 120 16.95 -10.97 20.83
N ALA A 121 18.18 -11.36 21.16
CA ALA A 121 18.51 -12.06 22.39
C ALA A 121 18.52 -11.15 23.62
N CYS A 122 19.39 -10.13 23.63
CA CYS A 122 19.57 -9.25 24.78
C CYS A 122 18.72 -7.98 24.77
N LYS A 123 18.03 -7.70 23.65
CA LYS A 123 17.22 -6.50 23.39
C LYS A 123 17.98 -5.16 23.49
N GLN A 124 19.31 -5.18 23.43
CA GLN A 124 20.17 -3.98 23.45
C GLN A 124 20.54 -3.51 22.04
N VAL A 125 20.67 -2.19 21.87
CA VAL A 125 21.06 -1.56 20.59
C VAL A 125 22.55 -1.76 20.33
N GLU A 126 23.36 -1.63 21.38
CA GLU A 126 24.81 -1.67 21.33
C GLU A 126 25.33 -3.08 20.96
N CYS A 127 24.51 -4.11 21.17
CA CYS A 127 24.78 -5.48 20.71
C CYS A 127 24.60 -5.63 19.18
N GLY A 128 23.91 -4.68 18.55
CA GLY A 128 23.67 -4.62 17.11
C GLY A 128 22.68 -5.67 16.59
N ALA A 129 22.44 -5.60 15.28
CA ALA A 129 21.72 -6.63 14.54
C ALA A 129 22.51 -7.93 14.54
N LYS A 130 21.84 -9.03 14.82
CA LYS A 130 22.41 -10.38 14.72
C LYS A 130 21.57 -11.20 13.75
N PRO A 131 22.16 -12.19 13.06
CA PRO A 131 21.45 -13.12 12.20
C PRO A 131 20.44 -13.97 13.01
N ASP A 132 19.82 -14.98 12.39
CA ASP A 132 18.77 -15.79 13.01
C ASP A 132 19.04 -16.15 14.49
N TYR A 133 18.02 -15.99 15.34
CA TYR A 133 18.05 -16.35 16.76
C TYR A 133 18.43 -17.82 17.00
N ALA A 134 18.23 -18.68 16.00
CA ALA A 134 18.69 -20.07 16.01
C ALA A 134 20.21 -20.23 16.27
N LEU A 135 21.02 -19.21 15.97
CA LEU A 135 22.48 -19.21 16.16
C LEU A 135 22.92 -18.87 17.60
N CYS A 136 21.97 -18.68 18.53
CA CYS A 136 22.30 -18.41 19.92
C CYS A 136 22.76 -19.70 20.64
N GLU A 137 24.00 -19.69 21.14
CA GLU A 137 24.62 -20.84 21.80
C GLU A 137 24.64 -20.74 23.33
N VAL A 138 24.61 -19.53 23.90
CA VAL A 138 24.79 -19.30 25.33
C VAL A 138 23.42 -19.28 26.04
N PRO A 139 23.05 -20.29 26.86
CA PRO A 139 21.77 -20.31 27.56
C PRO A 139 21.83 -19.56 28.90
N CYS A 140 20.73 -18.95 29.30
CA CYS A 140 20.53 -18.47 30.67
C CYS A 140 19.62 -19.42 31.46
N SER A 141 20.05 -19.83 32.65
CA SER A 141 19.24 -20.66 33.55
C SER A 141 18.10 -19.89 34.24
N SER A 142 18.25 -18.59 34.45
CA SER A 142 17.27 -17.76 35.16
C SER A 142 16.07 -17.37 34.28
N CYS A 143 16.33 -16.85 33.07
CA CYS A 143 15.26 -16.41 32.16
C CYS A 143 14.96 -17.42 31.05
N CYS A 144 15.68 -18.55 30.99
CA CYS A 144 15.56 -19.61 29.98
C CYS A 144 15.75 -19.14 28.51
N ARG A 145 16.26 -17.94 28.28
CA ARG A 145 16.62 -17.40 26.95
C ARG A 145 18.00 -17.90 26.51
N LYS A 146 18.27 -17.82 25.20
CA LYS A 146 19.59 -18.02 24.59
C LYS A 146 20.18 -16.71 24.05
N PHE A 147 21.51 -16.63 23.98
CA PHE A 147 22.30 -15.47 23.55
C PHE A 147 23.41 -15.88 22.57
N TYR A 148 23.84 -14.95 21.72
CA TYR A 148 24.85 -15.20 20.68
C TYR A 148 26.28 -15.31 21.23
N SER A 149 26.55 -14.71 22.39
CA SER A 149 27.88 -14.65 23.00
C SER A 149 27.77 -14.35 24.49
N GLN A 150 28.86 -14.55 25.23
CA GLN A 150 28.94 -14.15 26.64
C GLN A 150 28.70 -12.64 26.80
N THR A 151 29.28 -11.83 25.92
CA THR A 151 29.05 -10.37 25.91
C THR A 151 27.58 -10.00 25.71
N CYS A 152 26.85 -10.70 24.85
CA CYS A 152 25.41 -10.50 24.65
C CYS A 152 24.60 -10.84 25.92
N TYR A 153 24.98 -11.92 26.60
CA TYR A 153 24.38 -12.32 27.88
C TYR A 153 24.67 -11.33 29.01
N ASP A 154 25.91 -10.85 29.12
CA ASP A 154 26.30 -9.91 30.18
C ASP A 154 25.54 -8.59 30.05
N MET A 155 25.41 -8.06 28.83
CA MET A 155 24.59 -6.88 28.54
C MET A 155 23.11 -7.06 28.92
N HIS A 156 22.54 -8.25 28.68
CA HIS A 156 21.17 -8.58 29.07
C HIS A 156 20.98 -8.54 30.59
N LYS A 157 21.99 -9.02 31.34
CA LYS A 157 21.98 -9.05 32.80
C LYS A 157 22.22 -7.66 33.39
N GLU A 158 23.20 -6.91 32.87
CA GLU A 158 23.53 -5.56 33.31
C GLU A 158 22.33 -4.61 33.21
N LYS A 159 21.56 -4.73 32.12
CA LYS A 159 20.36 -3.91 31.86
C LYS A 159 19.10 -4.42 32.58
N LYS A 160 19.23 -5.41 33.48
CA LYS A 160 18.13 -6.01 34.27
C LYS A 160 16.96 -6.56 33.44
N ILE A 161 17.26 -7.00 32.22
CA ILE A 161 16.24 -7.60 31.33
C ILE A 161 15.99 -9.06 31.75
N CYS A 162 17.00 -9.73 32.30
CA CYS A 162 16.89 -11.11 32.81
C CYS A 162 15.75 -11.28 33.82
N ASP A 163 15.55 -10.27 34.68
CA ASP A 163 14.55 -10.32 35.75
C ASP A 163 13.12 -10.06 35.24
N SER A 164 13.00 -9.30 34.16
CA SER A 164 11.73 -8.81 33.64
C SER A 164 11.20 -9.61 32.46
N LEU A 165 12.05 -10.30 31.70
CA LEU A 165 11.69 -10.94 30.44
C LEU A 165 12.15 -12.40 30.41
N VAL A 166 11.19 -13.31 30.56
CA VAL A 166 11.43 -14.76 30.69
C VAL A 166 10.88 -15.49 29.47
N GLN A 167 11.53 -16.58 29.08
CA GLN A 167 11.07 -17.51 28.05
C GLN A 167 10.52 -18.78 28.70
N CYS A 168 9.32 -19.21 28.30
CA CYS A 168 8.79 -20.50 28.74
C CYS A 168 9.63 -21.67 28.17
N PRO A 169 10.10 -22.63 28.98
CA PRO A 169 10.87 -23.76 28.49
C PRO A 169 10.05 -24.72 27.61
N MET A 170 8.72 -24.77 27.80
CA MET A 170 7.82 -25.67 27.08
C MET A 170 7.35 -25.10 25.74
N CYS A 171 6.76 -23.90 25.76
CA CYS A 171 6.17 -23.30 24.56
C CYS A 171 7.06 -22.24 23.88
N ARG A 172 8.25 -21.94 24.44
CA ARG A 172 9.20 -20.93 23.95
C ARG A 172 8.68 -19.49 23.87
N LYS A 173 7.45 -19.23 24.35
CA LYS A 173 6.86 -17.90 24.40
C LYS A 173 7.63 -17.00 25.38
N GLU A 174 7.99 -15.80 24.92
CA GLU A 174 8.57 -14.75 25.76
C GLU A 174 7.46 -13.95 26.43
N PHE A 175 7.57 -13.65 27.73
CA PHE A 175 6.61 -12.84 28.47
C PHE A 175 7.30 -12.01 29.56
N GLN A 176 6.67 -10.89 29.92
CA GLN A 176 7.15 -10.02 30.98
C GLN A 176 6.58 -10.43 32.34
N THR A 177 7.45 -10.62 33.34
CA THR A 177 7.06 -11.05 34.70
C THR A 177 6.27 -9.98 35.46
N SER A 178 6.56 -8.70 35.20
CA SER A 178 5.92 -7.56 35.88
C SER A 178 4.60 -7.10 35.26
N ALA A 179 4.37 -7.40 33.98
CA ALA A 179 3.21 -6.90 33.23
C ALA A 179 1.96 -7.77 33.36
N SER A 180 2.13 -9.05 33.71
CA SER A 180 1.05 -10.03 33.79
C SER A 180 0.68 -10.30 35.25
N LYS A 181 -0.55 -9.97 35.66
CA LYS A 181 -1.09 -10.39 36.97
C LYS A 181 -1.32 -11.91 37.06
N GLU A 182 -1.44 -12.57 35.91
CA GLU A 182 -1.72 -14.00 35.82
C GLU A 182 -0.47 -14.80 35.45
N PRO A 183 -0.30 -16.01 36.00
CA PRO A 183 0.81 -16.88 35.64
C PRO A 183 0.72 -17.29 34.17
N HIS A 184 1.87 -17.39 33.51
CA HIS A 184 1.93 -17.84 32.12
C HIS A 184 1.34 -19.25 31.95
N GLN A 185 0.36 -19.39 31.06
CA GLN A 185 -0.21 -20.67 30.67
C GLN A 185 0.19 -21.01 29.23
N CYS A 186 0.85 -22.15 29.03
CA CYS A 186 1.34 -22.57 27.72
C CYS A 186 0.19 -22.77 26.72
N TYR A 187 0.37 -22.30 25.49
CA TYR A 187 -0.59 -22.41 24.38
C TYR A 187 -1.90 -21.64 24.56
N PHE A 188 -2.05 -20.88 25.65
CA PHE A 188 -3.15 -19.94 25.81
C PHE A 188 -2.73 -18.57 25.27
N ASP A 189 -3.62 -17.98 24.49
CA ASP A 189 -3.51 -16.60 24.05
C ASP A 189 -4.88 -16.01 23.73
N LYS A 190 -4.90 -14.69 23.55
CA LYS A 190 -6.07 -14.01 23.02
C LYS A 190 -6.23 -14.34 21.54
N CYS A 191 -7.36 -14.92 21.15
CA CYS A 191 -7.69 -15.13 19.75
C CYS A 191 -7.73 -13.78 19.02
N SER A 192 -7.11 -13.68 17.84
CA SER A 192 -7.12 -12.46 17.03
C SER A 192 -8.49 -12.14 16.44
N VAL A 193 -9.38 -13.13 16.35
CA VAL A 193 -10.70 -13.00 15.70
C VAL A 193 -11.81 -12.80 16.74
N CYS A 194 -11.98 -13.72 17.69
CA CYS A 194 -13.03 -13.59 18.71
C CYS A 194 -12.59 -12.82 19.95
N HIS A 195 -11.29 -12.51 20.09
CA HIS A 195 -10.74 -11.77 21.23
C HIS A 195 -10.91 -12.43 22.60
N GLU A 196 -11.34 -13.70 22.66
CA GLU A 196 -11.38 -14.49 23.88
C GLU A 196 -10.00 -15.08 24.20
N TYR A 197 -9.69 -15.24 25.49
CA TYR A 197 -8.46 -15.89 25.94
C TYR A 197 -8.67 -17.40 25.98
N VAL A 198 -8.04 -18.11 25.07
CA VAL A 198 -8.36 -19.52 24.76
C VAL A 198 -7.09 -20.32 24.49
N LYS A 199 -7.20 -21.65 24.64
CA LYS A 199 -6.14 -22.57 24.25
C LYS A 199 -6.09 -22.67 22.73
N LEU A 200 -5.09 -22.06 22.10
CA LEU A 200 -5.00 -21.92 20.64
C LEU A 200 -4.98 -23.27 19.91
N THR A 201 -4.44 -24.33 20.51
CA THR A 201 -4.37 -25.66 19.90
C THR A 201 -5.73 -26.35 19.77
N GLU A 202 -6.72 -25.97 20.57
CA GLU A 202 -8.05 -26.58 20.61
C GLU A 202 -9.16 -25.60 20.20
N HIS A 203 -8.84 -24.32 20.06
CA HIS A 203 -9.80 -23.28 19.78
C HIS A 203 -10.37 -23.39 18.37
N LYS A 204 -11.68 -23.62 18.28
CA LYS A 204 -12.46 -23.51 17.05
C LYS A 204 -13.03 -22.11 16.97
N CYS A 205 -12.31 -21.19 16.34
CA CYS A 205 -12.80 -19.83 16.14
C CYS A 205 -13.83 -19.81 15.01
N PHE A 206 -14.99 -19.23 15.27
CA PHE A 206 -16.02 -19.01 14.27
C PHE A 206 -16.02 -17.54 13.83
N ILE A 207 -16.55 -17.27 12.63
CA ILE A 207 -16.78 -15.88 12.17
C ILE A 207 -17.68 -15.20 13.19
N GLN A 208 -17.20 -14.09 13.75
CA GLN A 208 -17.97 -13.34 14.72
C GLN A 208 -19.04 -12.52 14.00
N PRO A 209 -20.29 -12.51 14.49
CA PRO A 209 -21.28 -11.60 13.97
C PRO A 209 -20.84 -10.15 14.22
N VAL A 210 -21.13 -9.27 13.27
CA VAL A 210 -20.99 -7.82 13.48
C VAL A 210 -21.84 -7.44 14.69
N ALA A 211 -21.30 -6.61 15.59
CA ALA A 211 -22.04 -6.21 16.77
C ALA A 211 -23.36 -5.54 16.35
N ALA A 212 -24.48 -5.86 17.01
CA ALA A 212 -25.80 -5.33 16.64
C ALA A 212 -25.88 -3.79 16.64
N LYS A 213 -24.94 -3.10 17.31
CA LYS A 213 -24.81 -1.64 17.28
C LYS A 213 -24.12 -1.14 16.01
N GLU A 214 -23.20 -1.91 15.44
CA GLU A 214 -22.45 -1.59 14.23
C GLU A 214 -23.25 -1.91 12.97
N ASP A 215 -24.15 -2.91 13.03
CA ASP A 215 -25.04 -3.30 11.93
C ASP A 215 -26.23 -2.33 11.74
N GLN A 216 -26.44 -1.40 12.68
CA GLN A 216 -27.50 -0.39 12.56
C GLN A 216 -27.09 0.79 11.68
N ARG A 217 -28.04 1.30 10.89
CA ARG A 217 -27.85 2.53 10.11
C ARG A 217 -27.43 3.67 11.03
N LYS A 218 -26.32 4.33 10.70
CA LYS A 218 -25.80 5.47 11.46
C LYS A 218 -26.76 6.66 11.35
N LYS A 219 -27.07 7.28 12.50
CA LYS A 219 -27.91 8.47 12.57
C LYS A 219 -27.05 9.72 12.37
N LYS A 220 -27.53 10.65 11.55
CA LYS A 220 -26.93 11.98 11.40
C LYS A 220 -26.97 12.73 12.72
N THR A 221 -25.98 13.59 12.94
CA THR A 221 -26.00 14.51 14.07
C THR A 221 -27.19 15.49 13.94
N LYS A 222 -27.66 16.04 15.06
CA LYS A 222 -28.74 17.05 15.05
C LYS A 222 -28.39 18.26 14.18
N ALA A 223 -27.11 18.68 14.18
CA ALA A 223 -26.62 19.80 13.39
C ALA A 223 -26.67 19.50 11.88
N THR A 224 -26.14 18.35 11.47
CA THR A 224 -26.19 17.87 10.08
C THR A 224 -27.64 17.77 9.60
N LEU A 225 -28.51 17.11 10.37
CA LEU A 225 -29.91 16.94 9.99
C LEU A 225 -30.65 18.29 9.83
N LYS A 226 -30.40 19.25 10.73
CA LYS A 226 -30.97 20.60 10.62
C LYS A 226 -30.51 21.31 9.34
N ARG A 227 -29.23 21.20 8.99
CA ARG A 227 -28.67 21.76 7.74
C ARG A 227 -29.32 21.12 6.51
N HIS A 228 -29.48 19.80 6.49
CA HIS A 228 -30.07 19.10 5.35
C HIS A 228 -31.55 19.44 5.21
N ARG A 229 -32.29 19.50 6.32
CA ARG A 229 -33.71 19.89 6.34
C ARG A 229 -33.97 21.32 5.88
N LYS A 230 -32.98 22.21 5.99
CA LYS A 230 -33.04 23.55 5.41
C LYS A 230 -33.03 23.52 3.87
N LYS A 231 -32.30 22.57 3.26
CA LYS A 231 -32.25 22.37 1.80
C LYS A 231 -33.40 21.48 1.29
N ASN A 232 -33.73 20.41 2.03
CA ASN A 232 -34.79 19.45 1.71
C ASN A 232 -35.54 19.05 2.99
N PRO A 233 -36.78 19.51 3.21
CA PRO A 233 -37.57 19.19 4.41
C PRO A 233 -37.74 17.70 4.70
N LEU A 234 -37.69 16.84 3.67
CA LEU A 234 -37.82 15.38 3.76
C LEU A 234 -36.48 14.66 3.99
N ALA A 235 -35.39 15.39 4.26
CA ALA A 235 -34.08 14.79 4.48
C ALA A 235 -34.10 13.70 5.57
N SER A 236 -33.56 12.54 5.22
CA SER A 236 -33.42 11.38 6.12
C SER A 236 -32.58 11.72 7.35
N GLY A 237 -32.99 11.19 8.51
CA GLY A 237 -32.24 11.26 9.76
C GLY A 237 -31.02 10.32 9.80
N TYR A 238 -30.83 9.48 8.79
CA TYR A 238 -29.72 8.54 8.69
C TYR A 238 -28.67 9.02 7.69
N GLU A 239 -27.43 8.58 7.89
CA GLU A 239 -26.35 8.76 6.93
C GLU A 239 -26.70 8.07 5.61
N GLU A 240 -26.24 8.65 4.50
CA GLU A 240 -26.44 8.05 3.19
C GLU A 240 -25.49 6.85 3.05
N PRO A 241 -25.94 5.73 2.48
CA PRO A 241 -25.06 4.58 2.28
C PRO A 241 -23.96 4.92 1.27
N PRO A 242 -22.83 4.18 1.31
CA PRO A 242 -21.82 4.28 0.27
C PRO A 242 -22.44 4.04 -1.12
N ILE A 243 -21.94 4.76 -2.13
CA ILE A 243 -22.29 4.44 -3.52
C ILE A 243 -21.38 3.32 -4.01
N PHE A 244 -21.97 2.34 -4.68
CA PHE A 244 -21.20 1.31 -5.37
C PHE A 244 -21.02 1.70 -6.83
N VAL A 245 -19.80 1.52 -7.33
CA VAL A 245 -19.46 1.69 -8.74
C VAL A 245 -18.89 0.38 -9.23
N TYR A 246 -19.46 -0.19 -10.28
CA TYR A 246 -18.94 -1.38 -10.94
C TYR A 246 -18.22 -0.93 -12.20
N ALA A 247 -16.96 -1.30 -12.34
CA ALA A 247 -16.15 -0.84 -13.46
C ALA A 247 -15.32 -1.97 -14.09
N ASP A 248 -14.97 -1.78 -15.35
CA ASP A 248 -14.12 -2.67 -16.14
C ASP A 248 -13.28 -1.84 -17.12
N PHE A 249 -12.02 -2.23 -17.33
CA PHE A 249 -11.16 -1.62 -18.34
C PHE A 249 -11.10 -2.46 -19.61
N GLU A 250 -11.05 -1.78 -20.74
CA GLU A 250 -10.60 -2.35 -22.01
C GLU A 250 -9.28 -1.71 -22.40
N SER A 251 -8.37 -2.53 -22.88
CA SER A 251 -7.00 -2.14 -23.19
C SER A 251 -6.58 -2.63 -24.56
N MET A 252 -5.66 -1.92 -25.19
CA MET A 252 -4.91 -2.41 -26.35
C MET A 252 -3.51 -2.85 -25.94
N ILE A 253 -2.87 -3.65 -26.79
CA ILE A 253 -1.48 -4.07 -26.61
C ILE A 253 -0.63 -3.25 -27.58
N ALA A 254 0.32 -2.50 -27.04
CA ALA A 254 1.30 -1.75 -27.83
C ALA A 254 2.38 -2.68 -28.41
N GLU A 255 3.20 -2.16 -29.34
CA GLU A 255 4.25 -2.93 -30.02
C GLU A 255 5.28 -3.56 -29.07
N ASP A 256 5.51 -2.94 -27.92
CA ASP A 256 6.42 -3.41 -26.86
C ASP A 256 5.77 -4.43 -25.90
N ASN A 257 4.54 -4.86 -26.18
CA ASN A 257 3.67 -5.67 -25.33
C ASN A 257 3.17 -4.98 -24.06
N THR A 258 3.27 -3.65 -23.97
CA THR A 258 2.65 -2.89 -22.89
C THR A 258 1.14 -2.82 -23.12
N HIS A 259 0.37 -3.12 -22.06
CA HIS A 259 -1.08 -2.96 -22.09
C HIS A 259 -1.43 -1.50 -21.78
N ILE A 260 -2.15 -0.84 -22.68
CA ILE A 260 -2.56 0.55 -22.56
C ILE A 260 -4.09 0.60 -22.41
N PRO A 261 -4.64 1.18 -21.33
CA PRO A 261 -6.07 1.34 -21.18
C PRO A 261 -6.61 2.33 -22.23
N VAL A 262 -7.67 1.94 -22.93
CA VAL A 262 -8.29 2.73 -24.00
C VAL A 262 -9.72 3.11 -23.64
N LEU A 263 -10.39 2.29 -22.84
CA LEU A 263 -11.74 2.53 -22.37
C LEU A 263 -11.87 2.06 -20.93
N VAL A 264 -12.58 2.82 -20.14
CA VAL A 264 -13.14 2.35 -18.87
C VAL A 264 -14.63 2.63 -18.86
N CYS A 265 -15.39 1.59 -18.51
CA CYS A 265 -16.82 1.65 -18.38
C CYS A 265 -17.19 1.47 -16.91
N ALA A 266 -18.08 2.32 -16.42
CA ALA A 266 -18.53 2.34 -15.04
C ALA A 266 -20.06 2.39 -14.98
N LEU A 267 -20.63 1.71 -13.99
CA LEU A 267 -22.05 1.72 -13.67
C LEU A 267 -22.22 2.00 -12.18
N THR A 268 -23.05 2.95 -11.82
CA THR A 268 -23.33 3.24 -10.41
C THR A 268 -24.43 2.33 -9.85
N SER A 269 -24.59 2.28 -8.53
CA SER A 269 -25.74 1.62 -7.90
C SER A 269 -27.00 2.48 -7.86
N GLU A 270 -26.95 3.73 -8.31
CA GLU A 270 -28.07 4.68 -8.23
C GLU A 270 -28.82 4.80 -9.56
N ASP A 271 -28.14 4.58 -10.67
CA ASP A 271 -28.67 4.63 -12.03
C ASP A 271 -28.22 3.43 -12.87
N ASP A 272 -29.03 3.09 -13.87
CA ASP A 272 -28.73 2.04 -14.86
C ASP A 272 -27.97 2.63 -16.09
N THR A 273 -27.33 3.79 -15.92
CA THR A 273 -26.62 4.50 -16.99
C THR A 273 -25.12 4.22 -16.94
N PHE A 274 -24.57 3.80 -18.07
CA PHE A 274 -23.14 3.57 -18.19
C PHE A 274 -22.40 4.89 -18.40
N GLU A 275 -21.40 5.12 -17.56
CA GLU A 275 -20.39 6.16 -17.73
C GLU A 275 -19.18 5.55 -18.44
N THR A 276 -18.83 6.08 -19.61
CA THR A 276 -17.75 5.54 -20.45
C THR A 276 -16.74 6.63 -20.76
N TYR A 277 -15.48 6.35 -20.48
CA TYR A 277 -14.36 7.27 -20.76
C TYR A 277 -13.41 6.60 -21.75
N TYR A 278 -13.17 7.27 -22.88
CA TYR A 278 -12.35 6.77 -23.98
C TYR A 278 -11.04 7.55 -24.11
N GLY A 279 -10.01 6.88 -24.63
CA GLY A 279 -8.70 7.45 -24.95
C GLY A 279 -7.65 7.25 -23.87
N GLU A 280 -6.45 7.80 -24.11
CA GLU A 280 -5.28 7.61 -23.24
C GLU A 280 -5.47 8.14 -21.80
N ASN A 281 -6.35 9.14 -21.64
CA ASN A 281 -6.66 9.74 -20.34
C ASN A 281 -7.88 9.09 -19.65
N CYS A 282 -8.43 8.01 -20.20
CA CYS A 282 -9.63 7.37 -19.67
C CYS A 282 -9.55 7.04 -18.17
N THR A 283 -8.36 6.63 -17.69
CA THR A 283 -8.15 6.32 -16.27
C THR A 283 -8.22 7.59 -15.40
N ALA A 284 -7.66 8.71 -15.86
CA ALA A 284 -7.71 9.98 -15.16
C ALA A 284 -9.14 10.53 -15.08
N ASP A 285 -9.85 10.51 -16.21
CA ASP A 285 -11.25 10.97 -16.29
C ASP A 285 -12.17 10.13 -15.40
N PHE A 286 -11.97 8.81 -15.38
CA PHE A 286 -12.67 7.92 -14.47
C PHE A 286 -12.37 8.20 -12.99
N LEU A 287 -11.11 8.45 -12.64
CA LEU A 287 -10.74 8.84 -11.28
C LEU A 287 -11.33 10.19 -10.85
N ASN A 288 -11.48 11.13 -11.78
CA ASN A 288 -12.17 12.40 -11.56
C ASN A 288 -13.67 12.17 -11.32
N PHE A 289 -14.31 11.33 -12.12
CA PHE A 289 -15.70 10.91 -11.92
C PHE A 289 -15.91 10.29 -10.54
N LEU A 290 -15.08 9.33 -10.14
CA LEU A 290 -15.16 8.73 -8.81
C LEU A 290 -14.99 9.77 -7.70
N THR A 291 -14.16 10.79 -7.92
CA THR A 291 -13.94 11.88 -6.95
C THR A 291 -15.19 12.76 -6.82
N GLN A 292 -15.90 13.05 -7.91
CA GLN A 292 -17.16 13.78 -7.88
C GLN A 292 -18.24 13.04 -7.07
N LEU A 293 -18.25 11.70 -7.12
CA LEU A 293 -19.15 10.87 -6.33
C LEU A 293 -18.85 10.87 -4.82
N THR A 294 -17.69 11.40 -4.39
CA THR A 294 -17.33 11.50 -2.97
C THR A 294 -18.01 12.64 -2.23
N GLU A 295 -18.86 13.41 -2.91
CA GLU A 295 -19.73 14.42 -2.29
C GLU A 295 -21.19 14.03 -2.51
N ASP A 296 -22.00 14.08 -1.45
CA ASP A 296 -23.43 13.86 -1.56
C ASP A 296 -24.17 15.12 -2.09
N LYS A 297 -25.47 14.99 -2.37
CA LYS A 297 -26.33 16.09 -2.84
C LYS A 297 -26.39 17.31 -1.89
N TYR A 298 -25.86 17.20 -0.68
CA TYR A 298 -25.80 18.29 0.29
C TYR A 298 -24.41 18.95 0.35
N GLY A 299 -23.41 18.39 -0.33
CA GLY A 299 -22.00 18.79 -0.31
C GLY A 299 -21.23 18.18 0.85
N ASP A 300 -21.72 17.06 1.41
CA ASP A 300 -21.03 16.36 2.49
C ASP A 300 -20.20 15.18 1.98
N PRO A 301 -19.11 14.83 2.67
CA PRO A 301 -18.30 13.65 2.37
C PRO A 301 -19.13 12.36 2.29
N ARG A 302 -19.02 11.66 1.17
CA ARG A 302 -19.62 10.35 0.88
C ARG A 302 -18.56 9.31 0.56
N GLU A 303 -18.76 8.09 1.05
CA GLU A 303 -17.92 6.94 0.71
C GLU A 303 -18.31 6.35 -0.66
N VAL A 304 -17.30 6.07 -1.48
CA VAL A 304 -17.45 5.44 -2.80
C VAL A 304 -16.75 4.08 -2.75
N ILE A 305 -17.45 3.01 -3.16
CA ILE A 305 -16.88 1.66 -3.23
C ILE A 305 -16.85 1.25 -4.69
N CYS A 306 -15.66 1.24 -5.29
CA CYS A 306 -15.45 0.83 -6.66
C CYS A 306 -15.08 -0.65 -6.72
N ILE A 307 -15.83 -1.43 -7.49
CA ILE A 307 -15.73 -2.88 -7.61
C ILE A 307 -15.33 -3.23 -9.03
N PHE A 308 -14.21 -3.95 -9.15
CA PHE A 308 -13.79 -4.59 -10.40
C PHE A 308 -13.89 -6.10 -10.24
N HIS A 309 -14.06 -6.83 -11.34
CA HIS A 309 -14.04 -8.29 -11.32
C HIS A 309 -12.66 -8.82 -11.69
N ASN A 310 -11.91 -9.29 -10.69
CA ASN A 310 -10.49 -9.63 -10.77
C ASN A 310 -9.54 -8.41 -10.76
N LEU A 311 -9.89 -7.37 -9.98
CA LEU A 311 -9.08 -6.16 -9.76
C LEU A 311 -7.59 -6.48 -9.56
N LYS A 312 -7.33 -7.43 -8.65
CA LYS A 312 -5.99 -7.82 -8.20
C LYS A 312 -5.12 -8.44 -9.29
N GLY A 313 -5.77 -8.94 -10.35
CA GLY A 313 -5.12 -9.67 -11.43
C GLY A 313 -4.73 -8.76 -12.60
N TYR A 314 -5.39 -7.63 -12.77
CA TYR A 314 -5.25 -6.82 -13.97
C TYR A 314 -5.49 -5.32 -13.73
N ASP A 315 -6.75 -4.90 -13.55
CA ASP A 315 -7.17 -3.49 -13.56
C ASP A 315 -6.47 -2.60 -12.51
N SER A 316 -6.08 -3.20 -11.38
CA SER A 316 -5.35 -2.47 -10.34
C SER A 316 -4.02 -1.88 -10.82
N MET A 317 -3.41 -2.41 -11.89
CA MET A 317 -2.17 -1.85 -12.43
C MET A 317 -2.39 -0.48 -13.07
N PHE A 318 -3.44 -0.33 -13.89
CA PHE A 318 -3.78 0.95 -14.52
C PHE A 318 -4.13 2.01 -13.48
N LEU A 319 -4.93 1.62 -12.48
CA LEU A 319 -5.28 2.49 -11.36
C LEU A 319 -4.04 2.93 -10.59
N GLN A 320 -3.16 1.99 -10.20
CA GLN A 320 -1.95 2.32 -9.45
C GLN A 320 -1.02 3.24 -10.25
N HIS A 321 -0.83 2.97 -11.53
CA HIS A 321 0.00 3.82 -12.40
C HIS A 321 -0.52 5.26 -12.43
N GLN A 322 -1.82 5.43 -12.68
CA GLN A 322 -2.43 6.76 -12.73
C GLN A 322 -2.43 7.45 -11.36
N LEU A 323 -2.69 6.72 -10.27
CA LEU A 323 -2.67 7.28 -8.91
C LEU A 323 -1.28 7.76 -8.49
N VAL A 324 -0.22 7.05 -8.90
CA VAL A 324 1.16 7.48 -8.66
C VAL A 324 1.50 8.71 -9.50
N LYS A 325 1.08 8.75 -10.77
CA LYS A 325 1.23 9.91 -11.66
C LYS A 325 0.52 11.17 -11.10
N GLU A 326 -0.64 10.99 -10.47
CA GLU A 326 -1.39 12.06 -9.80
C GLU A 326 -0.92 12.33 -8.35
N GLU A 327 0.14 11.66 -7.89
CA GLU A 327 0.69 11.78 -6.54
C GLU A 327 -0.34 11.51 -5.41
N ARG A 328 -1.32 10.65 -5.69
CA ARG A 328 -2.42 10.36 -4.76
C ARG A 328 -2.02 9.30 -3.73
N LYS A 329 -2.23 9.64 -2.46
CA LYS A 329 -1.89 8.76 -1.33
C LYS A 329 -2.80 7.53 -1.27
N ILE A 330 -2.21 6.35 -1.42
CA ILE A 330 -2.87 5.05 -1.27
C ILE A 330 -2.78 4.61 0.20
N LYS A 331 -3.89 4.18 0.78
CA LYS A 331 -4.01 3.73 2.18
C LYS A 331 -4.78 2.42 2.28
N ASP A 332 -4.80 1.82 3.47
CA ASP A 332 -5.61 0.66 3.82
C ASP A 332 -5.50 -0.50 2.82
N ILE A 333 -4.27 -0.80 2.43
CA ILE A 333 -3.96 -1.83 1.43
C ILE A 333 -4.15 -3.22 2.04
N ILE A 334 -4.99 -4.03 1.40
CA ILE A 334 -5.17 -5.45 1.67
C ILE A 334 -4.65 -6.22 0.45
N ALA A 335 -3.65 -7.07 0.65
CA ALA A 335 -3.00 -7.82 -0.43
C ALA A 335 -2.80 -9.29 -0.09
N ILE A 336 -2.73 -10.14 -1.13
CA ILE A 336 -2.21 -11.51 -1.04
C ILE A 336 -0.92 -11.55 -1.85
N GLY A 337 0.21 -11.68 -1.16
CA GLY A 337 1.52 -11.47 -1.78
C GLY A 337 1.61 -10.07 -2.35
N THR A 338 1.87 -9.95 -3.65
CA THR A 338 1.95 -8.66 -4.37
C THR A 338 0.62 -8.21 -4.98
N LYS A 339 -0.44 -9.01 -4.88
CA LYS A 339 -1.73 -8.74 -5.54
C LYS A 339 -2.66 -7.95 -4.63
N LEU A 340 -3.09 -6.77 -5.07
CA LEU A 340 -3.97 -5.88 -4.29
C LEU A 340 -5.43 -6.31 -4.37
N LEU A 341 -6.00 -6.76 -3.26
CA LEU A 341 -7.41 -7.11 -3.14
C LEU A 341 -8.30 -5.88 -2.90
N SER A 342 -7.79 -4.95 -2.10
CA SER A 342 -8.46 -3.71 -1.77
C SER A 342 -7.44 -2.65 -1.39
N PHE A 343 -7.73 -1.40 -1.74
CA PHE A 343 -6.96 -0.24 -1.29
C PHE A 343 -7.87 0.99 -1.32
N LYS A 344 -7.49 2.01 -0.55
CA LYS A 344 -8.26 3.25 -0.38
C LYS A 344 -7.49 4.46 -0.88
N VAL A 345 -8.19 5.36 -1.56
CA VAL A 345 -7.68 6.67 -2.01
C VAL A 345 -8.71 7.73 -1.63
N GLY A 346 -8.38 8.57 -0.64
CA GLY A 346 -9.35 9.52 -0.10
C GLY A 346 -10.58 8.80 0.46
N GLN A 347 -11.77 9.07 -0.09
CA GLN A 347 -13.03 8.40 0.26
C GLN A 347 -13.42 7.25 -0.69
N ILE A 348 -12.56 6.92 -1.64
CA ILE A 348 -12.81 5.87 -2.63
C ILE A 348 -12.11 4.59 -2.17
N THR A 349 -12.85 3.50 -2.06
CA THR A 349 -12.33 2.17 -1.74
C THR A 349 -12.46 1.27 -2.97
N PHE A 350 -11.33 0.79 -3.49
CA PHE A 350 -11.30 -0.20 -4.55
C PHE A 350 -11.37 -1.61 -3.98
N LYS A 351 -12.14 -2.50 -4.61
CA LYS A 351 -12.32 -3.89 -4.17
C LYS A 351 -12.36 -4.88 -5.34
N ASP A 352 -11.76 -6.04 -5.11
CA ASP A 352 -11.84 -7.19 -6.00
C ASP A 352 -13.06 -8.06 -5.70
N SER A 353 -14.07 -8.06 -6.58
CA SER A 353 -15.23 -8.95 -6.42
C SER A 353 -14.88 -10.45 -6.53
N PHE A 354 -13.78 -10.82 -7.19
CA PHE A 354 -13.36 -12.22 -7.34
C PHE A 354 -12.99 -12.86 -6.00
N SER A 355 -12.68 -12.05 -4.99
CA SER A 355 -12.40 -12.53 -3.62
C SER A 355 -13.66 -12.96 -2.87
N PHE A 356 -14.83 -12.47 -3.29
CA PHE A 356 -16.14 -12.85 -2.73
C PHE A 356 -16.85 -13.87 -3.62
N LEU A 357 -16.67 -13.75 -4.94
CA LEU A 357 -17.26 -14.61 -5.95
C LEU A 357 -16.13 -15.22 -6.79
N PRO A 358 -15.50 -16.32 -6.34
CA PRO A 358 -14.31 -16.91 -6.97
C PRO A 358 -14.69 -17.73 -8.22
N MET A 359 -15.37 -17.10 -9.15
CA MET A 359 -15.82 -17.67 -10.42
C MET A 359 -15.78 -16.60 -11.51
N SER A 360 -15.58 -17.02 -12.76
CA SER A 360 -15.58 -16.08 -13.90
C SER A 360 -16.96 -15.45 -14.11
N LEU A 361 -16.99 -14.23 -14.67
CA LEU A 361 -18.24 -13.59 -15.14
C LEU A 361 -19.09 -14.48 -16.06
N SER A 362 -18.48 -15.30 -16.91
CA SER A 362 -19.24 -16.23 -17.77
C SER A 362 -20.06 -17.27 -16.99
N ALA A 363 -19.61 -17.65 -15.79
CA ALA A 363 -20.28 -18.61 -14.94
C ALA A 363 -21.47 -18.01 -14.17
N PHE A 364 -21.56 -16.67 -14.04
CA PHE A 364 -22.67 -16.02 -13.34
C PHE A 364 -24.04 -16.40 -13.90
N THR A 365 -24.13 -16.52 -15.21
CA THR A 365 -25.38 -16.89 -15.91
C THR A 365 -25.94 -18.22 -15.41
N SER A 366 -25.09 -19.24 -15.31
CA SER A 366 -25.46 -20.54 -14.74
C SER A 366 -25.65 -20.51 -13.23
N THR A 367 -24.79 -19.79 -12.50
CA THR A 367 -24.81 -19.81 -11.03
C THR A 367 -26.01 -19.07 -10.45
N PHE A 368 -26.42 -17.96 -11.05
CA PHE A 368 -27.54 -17.13 -10.60
C PHE A 368 -28.82 -17.35 -11.41
N GLY A 369 -28.82 -18.29 -12.37
CA GLY A 369 -29.99 -18.57 -13.20
C GLY A 369 -30.40 -17.44 -14.13
N LEU A 370 -29.46 -16.58 -14.55
CA LEU A 370 -29.74 -15.46 -15.46
C LEU A 370 -29.91 -16.01 -16.89
N THR A 371 -31.13 -15.92 -17.42
CA THR A 371 -31.49 -16.47 -18.75
C THR A 371 -31.28 -15.47 -19.89
N GLU A 372 -31.26 -14.17 -19.58
CA GLU A 372 -31.32 -13.09 -20.56
C GLU A 372 -29.94 -12.62 -21.05
N LEU A 373 -28.89 -12.80 -20.25
CA LEU A 373 -27.55 -12.30 -20.53
C LEU A 373 -26.56 -13.45 -20.68
N LYS A 374 -25.72 -13.41 -21.73
CA LYS A 374 -24.54 -14.28 -21.88
C LYS A 374 -23.31 -13.43 -22.10
N LYS A 375 -22.19 -13.75 -21.41
CA LYS A 375 -20.91 -13.08 -21.68
C LYS A 375 -20.43 -13.47 -23.08
N GLY A 376 -20.18 -12.46 -23.92
CA GLY A 376 -19.60 -12.64 -25.25
C GLY A 376 -18.08 -12.81 -25.19
N PHE A 377 -17.45 -13.00 -26.35
CA PHE A 377 -16.01 -13.01 -26.48
C PHE A 377 -15.55 -11.69 -27.11
N PHE A 378 -14.51 -11.08 -26.55
CA PHE A 378 -13.95 -9.84 -27.05
C PHE A 378 -12.73 -10.16 -27.93
N PRO A 379 -12.59 -9.52 -29.11
CA PRO A 379 -11.48 -9.78 -30.03
C PRO A 379 -10.21 -9.04 -29.59
N HIS A 380 -9.56 -9.54 -28.53
CA HIS A 380 -8.42 -8.87 -27.89
C HIS A 380 -7.27 -8.51 -28.85
N LEU A 381 -7.02 -9.32 -29.89
CA LEU A 381 -5.96 -9.06 -30.88
C LEU A 381 -6.42 -8.21 -32.07
N PHE A 382 -7.72 -7.90 -32.17
CA PHE A 382 -8.25 -6.98 -33.18
C PHE A 382 -8.29 -5.54 -32.70
N HIS A 383 -8.24 -5.34 -31.37
CA HIS A 383 -8.33 -4.04 -30.73
C HIS A 383 -7.01 -3.27 -30.86
N THR A 384 -6.80 -2.68 -32.03
CA THR A 384 -5.62 -1.87 -32.41
C THR A 384 -6.04 -0.43 -32.76
N PRO A 385 -5.12 0.54 -32.79
CA PRO A 385 -5.42 1.92 -33.18
C PRO A 385 -6.16 2.04 -34.51
N ASP A 386 -5.75 1.26 -35.51
CA ASP A 386 -6.35 1.27 -36.86
C ASP A 386 -7.80 0.74 -36.90
N HIS A 387 -8.23 -0.01 -35.87
CA HIS A 387 -9.55 -0.64 -35.81
C HIS A 387 -10.48 -0.02 -34.75
N GLN A 388 -10.11 1.12 -34.14
CA GLN A 388 -10.93 1.75 -33.10
C GLN A 388 -12.31 2.19 -33.63
N ASP A 389 -12.38 2.68 -34.87
CA ASP A 389 -13.63 3.08 -35.54
C ASP A 389 -14.15 2.00 -36.50
N TYR A 390 -13.75 0.74 -36.32
CA TYR A 390 -14.12 -0.34 -37.23
C TYR A 390 -15.63 -0.61 -37.22
N VAL A 391 -16.28 -0.37 -38.36
CA VAL A 391 -17.66 -0.77 -38.61
C VAL A 391 -17.66 -1.80 -39.74
N GLY A 392 -17.89 -3.07 -39.41
CA GLY A 392 -17.82 -4.14 -40.40
C GLY A 392 -18.18 -5.52 -39.84
N ALA A 393 -17.81 -6.55 -40.60
CA ALA A 393 -18.06 -7.95 -40.22
C ALA A 393 -17.24 -8.36 -38.99
N LEU A 394 -17.68 -9.41 -38.29
CA LEU A 394 -16.94 -9.91 -37.13
C LEU A 394 -15.50 -10.31 -37.52
N PRO A 395 -14.50 -9.95 -36.68
CA PRO A 395 -13.12 -10.33 -36.92
C PRO A 395 -12.93 -11.85 -37.04
N ALA A 396 -11.86 -12.25 -37.71
CA ALA A 396 -11.49 -13.66 -37.81
C ALA A 396 -11.27 -14.27 -36.42
N ALA A 397 -11.52 -15.57 -36.29
CA ALA A 397 -11.44 -16.23 -35.00
C ALA A 397 -10.03 -16.23 -34.36
N SER A 398 -8.97 -16.04 -35.16
CA SER A 398 -7.60 -15.80 -34.69
C SER A 398 -7.49 -14.51 -33.87
N CYS A 399 -8.34 -13.52 -34.12
CA CYS A 399 -8.30 -12.23 -33.45
C CYS A 399 -8.85 -12.26 -32.00
N TYR A 400 -9.42 -13.38 -31.56
CA TYR A 400 -10.00 -13.58 -30.23
C TYR A 400 -9.05 -14.26 -29.26
N ASP A 401 -7.75 -14.30 -29.57
CA ASP A 401 -6.73 -15.01 -28.81
C ASP A 401 -7.18 -16.43 -28.42
N PRO A 402 -7.37 -17.32 -29.43
CA PRO A 402 -7.79 -18.67 -29.14
C PRO A 402 -6.78 -19.39 -28.25
N GLU A 403 -5.48 -19.10 -28.31
CA GLU A 403 -4.45 -19.84 -27.58
C GLU A 403 -4.57 -19.70 -26.07
N SER A 404 -4.89 -18.51 -25.54
CA SER A 404 -5.10 -18.28 -24.10
C SER A 404 -6.42 -18.85 -23.57
N MET A 405 -7.35 -19.24 -24.45
CA MET A 405 -8.63 -19.83 -24.04
C MET A 405 -8.48 -21.30 -23.62
N SER A 406 -9.19 -21.68 -22.55
CA SER A 406 -9.31 -23.09 -22.14
C SER A 406 -9.89 -23.99 -23.25
N ASN A 407 -9.46 -25.25 -23.31
CA ASN A 407 -9.90 -26.22 -24.32
C ASN A 407 -11.43 -26.45 -24.37
N SER A 408 -12.15 -26.22 -23.27
CA SER A 408 -13.61 -26.32 -23.24
C SER A 408 -14.29 -25.12 -23.93
N LYS A 409 -13.73 -23.92 -23.80
CA LYS A 409 -14.20 -22.69 -24.47
C LYS A 409 -13.90 -22.71 -25.97
N LYS A 410 -12.71 -23.18 -26.37
CA LYS A 410 -12.34 -23.45 -27.78
C LYS A 410 -13.39 -24.33 -28.49
N LYS A 411 -13.85 -25.41 -27.85
CA LYS A 411 -14.84 -26.33 -28.45
C LYS A 411 -16.25 -25.73 -28.60
N LYS A 412 -16.68 -24.82 -27.72
CA LYS A 412 -17.99 -24.15 -27.80
C LYS A 412 -18.01 -23.06 -28.87
N ASN A 413 -16.97 -22.22 -28.94
CA ASN A 413 -16.92 -21.03 -29.82
C ASN A 413 -16.88 -21.34 -31.31
N PHE A 414 -16.18 -22.40 -31.71
CA PHE A 414 -15.97 -22.71 -33.13
C PHE A 414 -17.04 -23.66 -33.70
N LYS A 415 -17.94 -24.21 -32.86
CA LYS A 415 -19.03 -25.10 -33.29
C LYS A 415 -20.41 -24.44 -33.31
N SER A 416 -20.66 -23.44 -32.46
CA SER A 416 -21.83 -22.58 -32.57
C SER A 416 -21.37 -21.29 -33.24
N GLY A 417 -21.58 -21.15 -34.55
CA GLY A 417 -21.26 -19.93 -35.30
C GLY A 417 -21.64 -18.69 -34.49
N MET A 418 -20.75 -17.71 -34.44
CA MET A 418 -20.82 -16.51 -33.62
C MET A 418 -22.21 -15.87 -33.75
N LYS A 419 -23.10 -16.13 -32.78
CA LYS A 419 -24.45 -15.56 -32.76
C LYS A 419 -24.43 -14.28 -31.93
N ASN A 420 -24.91 -13.23 -32.58
CA ASN A 420 -25.06 -11.83 -32.19
C ASN A 420 -25.21 -11.55 -30.69
N LYS A 421 -24.55 -10.47 -30.25
CA LYS A 421 -25.09 -9.53 -29.27
C LYS A 421 -25.65 -8.34 -30.03
#